data_AF-A0A9E5HDX5-F1
#
_entry.id   AF-A0A9E5HDX5-F1
#
_cell.length_a   1.000
_cell.length_b   1.000
_cell.length_c   1.000
_cell.angle_alpha   90.00
_cell.angle_beta   90.00
_cell.angle_gamma   90.00
#
_symmetry.space_group_name_H-M   'P 1'
#
loop_
_entity.id
_entity.type
_entity.pdbx_description
1 polymer ?
#
loop_
_entity_poly.entity_id
_entity_poly.type
_entity_poly.pdbx_seq_one_letter_code
_entity_poly.pdbx_strand_id
1 'polypeptide(L)'
;SWDYWANFANLPQTTGRWFPTGFEEMKRTSYRAWYEVIDVPFPEFLRWIEPLMNEGERYEKLPRFVPYAILPFGMALLLYRIVQNSIAIYRNEADSMIVSHEAEEAVAEAQKLNEGSN
;
A
#
# COMPACT_ATOMS: atom_id res chain seq x y z
N SER A 1 -3.62 -4.17 -0.83
CA SER A 1 -3.89 -2.83 -1.38
C SER A 1 -4.00 -2.86 -2.90
N TRP A 2 -3.08 -3.52 -3.61
CA TRP A 2 -3.12 -3.71 -5.06
C TRP A 2 -4.47 -4.25 -5.56
N ASP A 3 -4.91 -5.41 -5.09
CA ASP A 3 -6.13 -6.07 -5.62
C ASP A 3 -7.39 -5.22 -5.47
N TYR A 4 -7.47 -4.42 -4.40
CA TYR A 4 -8.59 -3.50 -4.20
C TYR A 4 -8.63 -2.38 -5.25
N TRP A 5 -7.46 -1.88 -5.67
CA TRP A 5 -7.32 -0.75 -6.58
C TRP A 5 -7.27 -1.18 -8.07
N ALA A 6 -6.60 -2.29 -8.38
CA ALA A 6 -6.17 -2.66 -9.73
C ALA A 6 -7.30 -2.62 -10.77
N ASN A 7 -8.44 -3.25 -10.50
CA ASN A 7 -9.56 -3.29 -11.45
C ASN A 7 -10.19 -1.91 -11.73
N PHE A 8 -10.14 -0.98 -10.77
CA PHE A 8 -10.54 0.42 -11.04
C PHE A 8 -9.57 1.09 -12.00
N ALA A 9 -8.28 0.74 -11.97
CA ALA A 9 -7.30 1.20 -12.93
C ALA A 9 -7.25 0.35 -14.21
N ASN A 10 -8.23 -0.54 -14.44
CA ASN A 10 -8.25 -1.50 -15.56
C ASN A 10 -7.01 -2.43 -15.60
N LEU A 11 -6.42 -2.71 -14.44
CA LEU A 11 -5.29 -3.62 -14.26
C LEU A 11 -5.75 -4.90 -13.57
N PRO A 12 -5.11 -6.05 -13.83
CA PRO A 12 -5.49 -7.29 -13.19
C PRO A 12 -5.13 -7.32 -11.70
N GLN A 13 -6.06 -7.81 -10.89
CA GLN A 13 -5.78 -8.26 -9.52
C GLN A 13 -4.83 -9.46 -9.52
N THR A 14 -4.17 -9.69 -8.39
CA THR A 14 -3.43 -10.92 -8.17
C THR A 14 -4.37 -12.09 -7.85
N THR A 15 -3.96 -13.30 -8.23
CA THR A 15 -4.64 -14.54 -7.83
C THR A 15 -3.97 -15.16 -6.60
N GLY A 16 -4.68 -16.05 -5.91
CA GLY A 16 -4.22 -16.65 -4.66
C GLY A 16 -5.06 -16.19 -3.48
N ARG A 17 -4.60 -16.44 -2.25
CA ARG A 17 -5.34 -16.06 -1.03
C ARG A 17 -4.50 -15.20 -0.09
N TRP A 18 -3.36 -15.72 0.34
CA TRP A 18 -2.42 -14.98 1.19
C TRP A 18 -1.12 -14.63 0.45
N PHE A 19 -0.77 -15.44 -0.57
CA PHE A 19 0.39 -15.21 -1.44
C PHE A 19 -0.07 -15.13 -2.90
N PRO A 20 0.37 -14.10 -3.66
CA PRO A 20 0.09 -13.98 -5.08
C PRO A 20 0.66 -15.15 -5.89
N THR A 21 -0.19 -15.84 -6.66
CA THR A 21 0.22 -16.95 -7.55
C THR A 21 0.25 -16.56 -9.03
N GLY A 22 -0.25 -15.37 -9.35
CA GLY A 22 -0.37 -14.88 -10.72
C GLY A 22 -1.31 -13.68 -10.77
N PHE A 23 -1.86 -13.42 -11.96
CA PHE A 23 -2.81 -12.35 -12.22
C PHE A 23 -4.14 -12.91 -12.69
N GLU A 24 -5.23 -12.21 -12.38
CA GLU A 24 -6.55 -12.58 -12.86
C GLU A 24 -6.65 -12.42 -14.39
N GLU A 25 -7.50 -13.24 -15.00
CA GLU A 25 -7.90 -13.04 -16.39
C GLU A 25 -8.96 -11.93 -16.43
N MET A 26 -8.62 -10.82 -17.09
CA MET A 26 -9.51 -9.66 -17.19
C MET A 26 -10.72 -9.96 -18.08
N LYS A 27 -11.92 -9.89 -17.49
CA LYS A 27 -13.19 -10.03 -18.21
C LYS A 27 -13.86 -8.66 -18.35
N ARG A 28 -14.91 -8.57 -19.16
CA ARG A 28 -15.70 -7.32 -19.31
C ARG A 28 -16.17 -6.76 -17.96
N THR A 29 -16.45 -7.63 -16.99
CA THR A 29 -16.87 -7.27 -15.62
C THR A 29 -15.71 -6.84 -14.70
N SER A 30 -14.45 -7.07 -15.10
CA SER A 30 -13.26 -6.65 -14.34
C SER A 30 -12.94 -5.18 -14.54
N TYR A 31 -13.24 -4.61 -15.71
CA TYR A 31 -12.97 -3.20 -16.03
C TYR A 31 -13.89 -2.26 -15.28
N ARG A 32 -13.31 -1.34 -14.51
CA ARG A 32 -14.03 -0.45 -13.59
C ARG A 32 -13.53 0.99 -13.63
N ALA A 33 -12.73 1.39 -14.62
CA ALA A 33 -12.26 2.77 -14.73
C ALA A 33 -13.37 3.80 -14.91
N TRP A 34 -14.54 3.39 -15.42
CA TRP A 34 -15.74 4.21 -15.52
C TRP A 34 -16.42 4.49 -14.17
N TYR A 35 -16.03 3.82 -13.08
CA TYR A 35 -16.64 4.07 -11.77
C TYR A 35 -16.16 5.40 -11.18
N GLU A 36 -17.12 6.26 -10.87
CA GLU A 36 -16.87 7.58 -10.31
C GLU A 36 -17.18 7.66 -8.81
N VAL A 37 -16.60 8.65 -8.14
CA VAL A 37 -17.04 9.05 -6.79
C VAL A 37 -18.33 9.87 -6.86
N ILE A 38 -19.00 10.04 -5.72
CA ILE A 38 -20.33 10.66 -5.68
C ILE A 38 -20.23 12.19 -5.80
N ASP A 39 -19.37 12.82 -5.00
CA ASP A 39 -19.47 14.27 -4.75
C ASP A 39 -18.32 15.10 -5.35
N VAL A 40 -17.17 14.50 -5.66
CA VAL A 40 -15.97 15.26 -6.08
C VAL A 40 -16.07 15.60 -7.57
N PRO A 41 -16.14 16.88 -7.95
CA PRO A 41 -16.17 17.27 -9.36
C PRO A 41 -14.88 16.91 -10.07
N PHE A 42 -14.97 16.60 -11.37
CA PHE A 42 -13.80 16.29 -12.18
C PHE A 42 -12.96 17.56 -12.48
N PRO A 43 -11.67 17.62 -12.11
CA PRO A 43 -10.83 18.78 -12.43
C PRO A 43 -10.49 18.86 -13.92
N GLU A 44 -10.72 20.01 -14.57
CA GLU A 44 -10.53 20.15 -16.02
C GLU A 44 -9.10 19.89 -16.51
N PHE A 45 -8.08 20.16 -15.69
CA PHE A 45 -6.69 19.86 -16.06
C PHE A 45 -6.38 18.35 -16.13
N LEU A 46 -7.26 17.50 -15.59
CA LEU A 46 -7.13 16.04 -15.66
C LEU A 46 -7.83 15.42 -16.87
N ARG A 47 -8.47 16.20 -17.76
CA ARG A 47 -9.26 15.66 -18.89
C ARG A 47 -8.45 14.80 -19.86
N TRP A 48 -7.12 14.95 -19.88
CA TRP A 48 -6.23 14.09 -20.67
C TRP A 48 -6.29 12.61 -20.30
N ILE A 49 -6.82 12.24 -19.12
CA ILE A 49 -6.96 10.83 -18.72
C ILE A 49 -8.16 10.13 -19.38
N GLU A 50 -9.19 10.88 -19.80
CA GLU A 50 -10.42 10.34 -20.40
C GLU A 50 -10.16 9.45 -21.63
N PRO A 51 -9.37 9.87 -22.64
CA PRO A 51 -9.06 9.01 -23.79
C PRO A 51 -8.24 7.77 -23.43
N LEU A 52 -7.52 7.78 -22.30
CA LEU A 52 -6.68 6.65 -21.88
C LEU A 52 -7.46 5.63 -21.04
N MET A 53 -8.38 6.11 -20.21
CA MET A 53 -9.01 5.31 -19.16
C MET A 53 -10.48 5.04 -19.40
N ASN A 54 -11.16 5.88 -20.19
CA ASN A 54 -12.62 5.87 -20.36
C ASN A 54 -13.04 5.90 -21.84
N GLU A 55 -12.19 5.40 -22.74
CA GLU A 55 -12.48 5.35 -24.18
C GLU A 55 -12.86 6.73 -24.80
N GLY A 56 -12.46 7.82 -24.14
CA GLY A 56 -12.79 9.20 -24.54
C GLY A 56 -14.14 9.71 -24.04
N GLU A 57 -14.91 8.90 -23.29
CA GLU A 57 -16.11 9.34 -22.61
C GLU A 57 -15.78 10.28 -21.43
N ARG A 58 -16.61 11.31 -21.25
CA ARG A 58 -16.37 12.31 -20.21
C ARG A 58 -16.77 11.79 -18.84
N TYR A 59 -15.89 12.01 -17.86
CA TYR A 59 -16.24 11.81 -16.46
C TYR A 59 -17.08 12.99 -15.95
N GLU A 60 -18.18 12.71 -15.25
CA GLU A 60 -18.95 13.74 -14.55
C GLU A 60 -18.28 14.11 -13.22
N LYS A 61 -17.76 13.11 -12.52
CA LYS A 61 -17.09 13.18 -11.22
C LYS A 61 -15.73 12.50 -11.28
N LEU A 62 -14.92 12.71 -10.25
CA LEU A 62 -13.59 12.11 -10.21
C LEU A 62 -13.66 10.55 -10.25
N PRO A 63 -12.95 9.88 -11.17
CA PRO A 63 -12.97 8.42 -11.23
C PRO A 63 -12.27 7.82 -10.01
N ARG A 64 -12.81 6.71 -9.48
CA ARG A 64 -12.39 6.09 -8.21
C ARG A 64 -10.94 5.62 -8.20
N PHE A 65 -10.38 5.27 -9.36
CA PHE A 65 -8.99 4.82 -9.43
C PHE A 65 -7.99 5.92 -9.04
N VAL A 66 -8.37 7.20 -9.15
CA VAL A 66 -7.52 8.34 -8.78
C VAL A 66 -7.34 8.41 -7.26
N PRO A 67 -8.40 8.60 -6.43
CA PRO A 67 -8.23 8.61 -4.98
C PRO A 67 -7.74 7.26 -4.45
N TYR A 68 -8.17 6.13 -5.03
CA TYR A 68 -7.73 4.82 -4.55
C TYR A 68 -6.28 4.48 -4.89
N ALA A 69 -5.60 5.23 -5.78
CA ALA A 69 -4.17 5.05 -6.05
C ALA A 69 -3.30 5.25 -4.80
N ILE A 70 -3.80 5.97 -3.78
CA ILE A 70 -3.12 6.12 -2.50
C ILE A 70 -2.95 4.78 -1.77
N LEU A 71 -3.82 3.80 -2.02
CA LEU A 71 -3.77 2.51 -1.32
C LEU A 71 -2.51 1.70 -1.67
N PRO A 72 -2.21 1.38 -2.95
CA PRO A 72 -0.95 0.73 -3.28
C PRO A 72 0.26 1.63 -3.00
N PHE A 73 0.15 2.93 -3.24
CA PHE A 73 1.25 3.87 -3.00
C PHE A 73 1.65 3.93 -1.52
N GLY A 74 0.69 4.10 -0.61
CA GLY A 74 0.92 4.14 0.82
C GLY A 74 1.50 2.83 1.35
N MET A 75 1.01 1.69 0.87
CA MET A 75 1.59 0.38 1.23
C MET A 75 3.02 0.20 0.71
N ALA A 76 3.33 0.72 -0.49
CA ALA A 76 4.69 0.70 -1.01
C ALA A 76 5.63 1.56 -0.16
N LEU A 77 5.20 2.75 0.24
CA LEU A 77 5.98 3.62 1.15
C LEU A 77 6.18 2.98 2.53
N LEU A 78 5.15 2.31 3.07
CA LEU A 78 5.25 1.59 4.33
C LEU A 78 6.27 0.44 4.22
N LEU A 79 6.17 -0.38 3.16
CA LEU A 79 7.11 -1.46 2.90
C LEU A 79 8.53 -0.91 2.75
N TYR A 80 8.70 0.15 1.99
CA TYR A 80 9.98 0.84 1.82
C TYR A 80 10.57 1.27 3.17
N ARG A 81 9.74 1.87 4.03
CA ARG A 81 10.17 2.30 5.37
C ARG A 81 10.59 1.13 6.26
N ILE A 82 9.87 0.01 6.20
CA ILE A 82 10.24 -1.22 6.93
C ILE A 82 11.58 -1.74 6.42
N VAL A 83 11.78 -1.84 5.11
CA VAL A 83 13.04 -2.29 4.52
C VAL A 83 14.20 -1.39 4.92
N GLN A 84 14.03 -0.06 4.86
CA GLN A 84 15.05 0.89 5.34
C GLN A 84 15.45 0.61 6.79
N ASN A 85 14.47 0.51 7.69
CA ASN A 85 14.73 0.26 9.11
C ASN A 85 15.39 -1.11 9.33
N SER A 86 14.93 -2.16 8.63
CA SER A 86 15.56 -3.49 8.70
C SER A 86 17.01 -3.46 8.25
N ILE A 87 17.34 -2.70 7.20
CA ILE A 87 18.73 -2.53 6.74
C ILE A 87 19.56 -1.76 7.78
N ALA A 88 19.02 -0.70 8.37
CA ALA A 88 19.70 0.06 9.42
C ALA A 88 20.03 -0.83 10.63
N ILE A 89 19.08 -1.66 11.08
CA ILE A 89 19.32 -2.63 12.18
C ILE A 89 20.37 -3.66 11.78
N TYR A 90 20.27 -4.22 10.56
CA TYR A 90 21.26 -5.18 10.06
C TYR A 90 22.69 -4.60 10.01
N ARG A 91 22.81 -3.28 9.79
CA ARG A 91 24.09 -2.55 9.79
C ARG A 91 24.52 -2.05 11.17
N ASN A 92 23.75 -2.31 12.23
CA ASN A 92 23.94 -1.73 13.57
C ASN A 92 23.89 -0.19 13.59
N GLU A 93 23.13 0.43 12.69
CA GLU A 93 22.86 1.88 12.64
C GLU A 93 21.61 2.26 13.45
N ALA A 94 20.80 1.27 13.85
CA ALA A 94 19.61 1.44 14.69
C ALA A 94 19.42 0.20 15.58
N ASP A 95 18.98 0.41 16.83
CA ASP A 95 18.90 -0.68 17.83
C ASP A 95 17.58 -1.49 17.75
N SER A 96 16.48 -0.87 17.32
CA SER A 96 15.18 -1.53 17.21
C SER A 96 14.24 -0.83 16.23
N MET A 97 13.35 -1.61 15.61
CA MET A 97 12.24 -1.12 14.79
C MET A 97 11.01 -0.75 15.63
N ILE A 98 10.86 -1.36 16.80
CA ILE A 98 9.71 -1.19 17.71
C ILE A 98 10.25 -0.78 19.08
N VAL A 99 9.92 0.42 19.52
CA VAL A 99 10.15 0.84 20.90
C VAL A 99 9.04 0.21 21.74
N SER A 100 9.40 -0.71 22.63
CA SER A 100 8.47 -1.25 23.63
C SER A 100 9.05 -0.98 25.01
N HIS A 101 8.29 -0.27 25.85
CA HIS A 101 8.67 -0.04 27.25
C HIS A 101 8.80 -1.37 28.01
N GLU A 102 8.03 -2.41 27.64
CA GLU A 102 8.17 -3.76 28.22
C GLU A 102 9.47 -4.46 27.78
N ALA A 103 9.98 -4.17 26.58
CA ALA A 103 11.24 -4.74 26.11
C ALA A 103 12.45 -4.10 26.80
N GLU A 104 12.39 -2.78 27.10
CA GLU A 104 13.41 -2.11 27.90
C GLU A 104 13.46 -2.67 29.33
N GLU A 105 12.31 -2.90 29.96
CA GLU A 105 12.24 -3.52 31.29
C GLU A 105 12.78 -4.96 31.29
N ALA A 106 12.40 -5.79 30.31
CA ALA A 106 12.90 -7.16 30.19
C ALA A 106 14.42 -7.24 29.96
N VAL A 107 14.98 -6.32 29.15
CA VAL A 107 16.44 -6.22 28.94
C VAL A 107 17.13 -5.75 30.23
N ALA A 108 16.56 -4.76 30.93
CA ALA A 108 17.10 -4.27 32.20
C ALA A 108 17.06 -5.33 33.31
N GLU A 109 16.01 -6.15 33.37
CA GLU A 109 15.89 -7.28 34.30
C GLU A 109 16.91 -8.38 33.98
N ALA A 110 17.08 -8.73 32.70
CA ALA A 110 18.08 -9.71 32.25
C ALA A 110 19.53 -9.25 32.56
N GLN A 111 19.82 -7.95 32.46
CA GLN A 111 21.12 -7.39 32.85
C GLN A 111 21.36 -7.49 34.36
N LYS A 112 20.37 -7.16 35.19
CA LYS A 112 20.47 -7.25 36.66
C LYS A 112 20.68 -8.70 37.15
N LEU A 113 20.04 -9.67 36.51
CA LEU A 113 20.23 -11.09 36.82
C LEU A 113 21.67 -11.56 36.54
N ASN A 114 22.30 -11.06 35.48
CA ASN A 114 23.69 -11.40 35.16
C ASN A 114 24.70 -10.72 36.09
N GLU A 115 24.43 -9.50 36.55
CA GLU A 115 25.31 -8.76 37.47
C GLU A 115 25.26 -9.30 38.91
N GLY A 116 24.12 -9.82 39.36
CA GLY A 116 23.98 -10.44 40.69
C GLY A 116 24.45 -11.90 40.79
N SER A 117 24.90 -12.49 39.68
CA SER A 117 25.35 -13.89 39.59
C SER A 117 26.88 -14.04 39.54
N ASN A 118 27.64 -12.94 39.66
CA ASN A 118 29.09 -12.89 39.87
C ASN A 118 29.43 -12.40 41.28
#